data_AF-A0AAU7PY15-F1
#
_entry.id   AF-A0AAU7PY15-F1
#
_cell.length_a   1.000
_cell.length_b   1.000
_cell.length_c   1.000
_cell.angle_alpha   90.00
_cell.angle_beta   90.00
_cell.angle_gamma   90.00
#
_symmetry.space_group_name_H-M   'P 1'
#
loop_
_entity.id
_entity.type
_entity.pdbx_description
1 polymer ?
#
loop_
_entity_poly.entity_id
_entity_poly.type
_entity_poly.pdbx_seq_one_letter_code
_entity_poly.pdbx_strand_id
1 'polypeptide(L)'
;MKKSKFLIMTAILIIVTSVLLVTTRSLGVVNATSNVVSILDNIVSKPFNFLADVKSDLTDLSRTYKENKQLKKAIFKAEEQSADSASLKDENAQLRQLLEMKNLYESKKTVSSDVITRMPVSWLSELTVNAGSQNGIQNTMLAVANGGLIGSVKDVASHSSRVNLLTNNKNVDNISVRIQTETSTIYGVIVGYSKEKSAFIISQLNSSDTIKKGEKVVTSGLGTYNIPNIPVGTVLSVTEKSDHLTKEVFVKPSADLSDIRVVTLVGN
;
A
#
# COMPACT_ATOMS: atom_id res chain seq x y z
N MET A 1 -20.31 40.50 -11.11
CA MET A 1 -19.46 40.18 -9.94
C MET A 1 -19.20 41.32 -8.94
N LYS A 2 -19.21 42.61 -9.33
CA LYS A 2 -18.95 43.73 -8.39
C LYS A 2 -20.07 43.98 -7.35
N LYS A 3 -21.34 43.72 -7.70
CA LYS A 3 -22.50 44.00 -6.83
C LYS A 3 -22.60 43.11 -5.57
N SER A 4 -22.16 41.85 -5.64
CA SER A 4 -22.17 40.92 -4.49
C SER A 4 -21.11 41.27 -3.44
N LYS A 5 -19.92 41.71 -3.86
CA LYS A 5 -18.88 42.18 -2.93
C LYS A 5 -19.28 43.46 -2.20
N PHE A 6 -20.02 44.34 -2.88
CA PHE A 6 -20.56 45.56 -2.29
C PHE A 6 -21.59 45.25 -1.20
N LEU A 7 -22.52 44.31 -1.45
CA LEU A 7 -23.53 43.88 -0.47
C LEU A 7 -22.91 43.26 0.79
N ILE A 8 -21.84 42.47 0.63
CA ILE A 8 -21.14 41.86 1.76
C ILE A 8 -20.41 42.94 2.59
N MET A 9 -19.75 43.90 1.93
CA MET A 9 -19.11 45.02 2.64
C MET A 9 -20.11 45.90 3.39
N THR A 10 -21.27 46.18 2.79
CA THR A 10 -22.32 46.97 3.46
C THR A 10 -22.91 46.22 4.65
N ALA A 11 -23.11 44.90 4.55
CA ALA A 11 -23.61 44.10 5.66
C ALA A 11 -22.64 44.06 6.84
N ILE A 12 -21.33 43.91 6.57
CA ILE A 12 -20.29 43.93 7.61
C ILE A 12 -20.23 45.31 8.30
N LEU A 13 -20.35 46.40 7.52
CA LEU A 13 -20.35 47.76 8.07
C LEU A 13 -21.57 48.02 8.98
N ILE A 14 -22.74 47.51 8.62
CA ILE A 14 -23.97 47.60 9.43
C ILE A 14 -23.81 46.84 10.75
N ILE A 15 -23.19 45.66 10.72
CA ILE A 15 -22.95 44.86 11.93
C ILE A 15 -21.97 45.59 12.86
N VAL A 16 -20.87 46.12 12.34
CA VAL A 16 -19.86 46.85 13.13
C VAL A 16 -20.45 48.13 13.74
N THR A 17 -21.25 48.89 12.98
CA THR A 17 -21.89 50.12 13.48
C THR A 17 -22.96 49.84 14.53
N SER A 18 -23.74 48.76 14.38
CA SER A 18 -24.71 48.32 15.39
C SER A 18 -24.03 47.96 16.71
N VAL A 19 -22.88 47.29 16.67
CA VAL A 19 -22.12 46.91 17.86
C VAL A 19 -21.56 48.15 18.57
N LEU A 20 -21.06 49.12 17.81
CA LEU A 20 -20.50 50.38 18.35
C LEU A 20 -21.56 51.29 19.00
N LEU A 21 -22.79 51.26 18.48
CA LEU A 21 -23.93 52.01 19.04
C LEU A 21 -24.42 51.42 20.36
N VAL A 22 -24.39 50.10 20.51
CA VAL A 22 -24.77 49.43 21.77
C VAL A 22 -23.75 49.72 22.88
N THR A 23 -22.46 49.80 22.55
CA THR A 23 -21.40 50.12 23.53
C THR A 23 -21.40 51.59 23.95
N THR A 24 -21.75 52.53 23.06
CA THR A 24 -21.84 53.95 23.42
C THR A 24 -23.07 54.28 24.27
N ARG A 25 -24.18 53.53 24.11
CA ARG A 25 -25.37 53.71 24.96
C ARG A 25 -25.24 53.16 26.38
N SER A 26 -24.27 52.29 26.66
CA SER A 26 -24.00 51.80 28.02
C SER A 26 -23.10 52.74 28.85
N LEU A 27 -22.58 53.83 28.27
CA LEU A 27 -21.62 54.74 28.90
C LEU A 27 -22.24 56.07 29.39
N GLY A 28 -23.57 56.23 29.32
CA GLY A 28 -24.28 57.49 29.56
C GLY A 28 -24.94 57.70 30.94
N VAL A 29 -24.83 56.77 31.88
CA VAL A 29 -25.34 56.86 33.27
C VAL A 29 -24.39 55.96 34.08
N VAL A 30 -23.61 56.38 35.09
CA VAL A 30 -23.97 56.85 36.43
C VAL A 30 -22.72 57.52 37.06
N ASN A 31 -22.85 58.74 37.58
CA ASN A 31 -21.95 59.29 38.62
C ASN A 31 -22.52 58.90 39.99
N ALA A 32 -21.83 58.01 40.73
CA ALA A 32 -21.76 57.99 42.21
C ALA A 32 -21.18 56.65 42.73
N THR A 33 -20.10 56.78 43.51
CA THR A 33 -19.71 55.92 44.65
C THR A 33 -19.39 54.44 44.41
N SER A 34 -18.08 54.15 44.55
CA SER A 34 -17.44 52.99 45.22
C SER A 34 -17.98 51.58 45.02
N ASN A 35 -17.02 50.67 44.77
CA ASN A 35 -17.09 49.20 44.74
C ASN A 35 -17.51 48.59 43.40
N VAL A 36 -16.49 48.54 42.54
CA VAL A 36 -16.30 47.59 41.45
C VAL A 36 -16.31 46.17 42.04
N VAL A 37 -17.45 45.48 42.04
CA VAL A 37 -17.52 44.03 42.24
C VAL A 37 -18.52 43.42 41.28
N SER A 38 -17.97 42.59 40.40
CA SER A 38 -18.57 41.55 39.55
C SER A 38 -19.98 41.81 39.01
N ILE A 39 -20.08 42.04 37.70
CA ILE A 39 -20.90 41.27 36.73
C ILE A 39 -20.57 41.89 35.37
N LEU A 40 -19.46 41.48 34.75
CA LEU A 40 -19.28 41.53 33.30
C LEU A 40 -17.98 40.82 32.95
N ASP A 41 -18.02 39.51 32.72
CA ASP A 41 -16.85 38.83 32.14
C ASP A 41 -17.15 37.58 31.31
N ASN A 42 -18.37 37.46 30.74
CA ASN A 42 -18.71 36.30 29.90
C ASN A 42 -19.44 36.62 28.59
N ILE A 43 -19.37 37.87 28.10
CA ILE A 43 -19.97 38.23 26.79
C ILE A 43 -18.93 38.73 25.78
N VAL A 44 -17.73 39.16 26.21
CA VAL A 44 -16.70 39.69 25.31
C VAL A 44 -15.72 38.63 24.78
N SER A 45 -15.60 37.47 25.43
CA SER A 45 -14.67 36.40 25.01
C SER A 45 -15.29 35.30 24.13
N LYS A 46 -16.60 35.35 23.83
CA LYS A 46 -17.31 34.30 23.08
C LYS A 46 -17.60 34.53 21.58
N PRO A 47 -16.93 35.44 20.84
CA PRO A 47 -16.89 35.34 19.37
C PRO A 47 -15.55 34.78 18.82
N PHE A 48 -14.49 34.69 19.63
CA PHE A 48 -13.17 34.25 19.12
C PHE A 48 -12.98 32.73 19.08
N ASN A 49 -13.67 31.96 19.94
CA ASN A 49 -13.60 30.49 19.90
C ASN A 49 -14.44 29.91 18.74
N PHE A 50 -15.52 30.58 18.31
CA PHE A 50 -16.33 30.14 17.15
C PHE A 50 -15.59 30.35 15.82
N LEU A 51 -14.76 31.38 15.71
CA LEU A 51 -13.94 31.63 14.51
C LEU A 51 -12.75 30.65 14.40
N ALA A 52 -12.23 30.17 15.53
CA ALA A 52 -11.19 29.15 15.55
C ALA A 52 -11.73 27.77 15.09
N ASP A 53 -12.92 27.38 15.56
CA ASP A 53 -13.59 26.12 15.17
C ASP A 53 -14.05 26.14 13.70
N VAL A 54 -14.56 27.27 13.20
CA VAL A 54 -14.91 27.42 11.78
C VAL A 54 -13.66 27.37 10.88
N LYS A 55 -12.49 27.81 11.39
CA LYS A 55 -11.23 27.75 10.65
C LYS A 55 -10.68 26.32 10.57
N SER A 56 -10.81 25.50 11.61
CA SER A 56 -10.48 24.08 11.52
C SER A 56 -11.41 23.35 10.57
N ASP A 57 -12.73 23.56 10.68
CA ASP A 57 -13.73 22.91 9.82
C ASP A 57 -13.57 23.28 8.33
N LEU A 58 -13.23 24.54 8.03
CA LEU A 58 -12.98 24.98 6.66
C LEU A 58 -11.65 24.43 6.10
N THR A 59 -10.64 24.28 6.96
CA THR A 59 -9.35 23.69 6.58
C THR A 59 -9.49 22.20 6.33
N ASP A 60 -10.27 21.50 7.16
CA ASP A 60 -10.58 20.08 6.99
C ASP A 60 -11.49 19.85 5.78
N LEU A 61 -12.50 20.69 5.53
CA LEU A 61 -13.28 20.63 4.28
C LEU A 61 -12.42 20.84 3.02
N SER A 62 -11.50 21.80 3.06
CA SER A 62 -10.57 22.06 1.95
C SER A 62 -9.59 20.90 1.75
N ARG A 63 -9.11 20.30 2.84
CA ARG A 63 -8.26 19.10 2.82
C ARG A 63 -9.03 17.91 2.26
N THR A 64 -10.21 17.59 2.80
CA THR A 64 -11.07 16.50 2.32
C THR A 64 -11.46 16.70 0.86
N TYR A 65 -11.79 17.92 0.41
CA TYR A 65 -12.10 18.19 -1.00
C TYR A 65 -10.88 17.96 -1.90
N LYS A 66 -9.68 18.39 -1.48
CA LYS A 66 -8.42 18.13 -2.21
C LYS A 66 -8.09 16.65 -2.27
N GLU A 67 -8.22 15.93 -1.16
CA GLU A 67 -8.03 14.48 -1.08
C GLU A 67 -9.02 13.76 -1.98
N ASN A 68 -10.31 14.11 -1.93
CA ASN A 68 -11.34 13.51 -2.78
C ASN A 68 -11.05 13.76 -4.27
N LYS A 69 -10.57 14.96 -4.63
CA LYS A 69 -10.14 15.27 -5.99
C LYS A 69 -8.91 14.49 -6.42
N GLN A 70 -7.92 14.32 -5.54
CA GLN A 70 -6.72 13.51 -5.81
C GLN A 70 -7.06 12.03 -5.95
N LEU A 71 -7.90 11.49 -5.06
CA LEU A 71 -8.38 10.11 -5.11
C LEU A 71 -9.17 9.85 -6.39
N LYS A 72 -10.12 10.73 -6.76
CA LYS A 72 -10.83 10.62 -8.04
C LYS A 72 -9.88 10.63 -9.23
N LYS A 73 -8.85 11.48 -9.21
CA LYS A 73 -7.83 11.51 -10.27
C LYS A 73 -7.00 10.22 -10.30
N ALA A 74 -6.66 9.66 -9.14
CA ALA A 74 -5.94 8.41 -9.04
C ALA A 74 -6.77 7.22 -9.54
N ILE A 75 -8.08 7.17 -9.20
CA ILE A 75 -9.03 6.18 -9.71
C ILE A 75 -9.13 6.26 -11.22
N PHE A 76 -9.38 7.45 -11.78
CA PHE A 76 -9.47 7.63 -13.22
C PHE A 76 -8.19 7.17 -13.95
N LYS A 77 -7.02 7.51 -13.42
CA LYS A 77 -5.74 7.07 -13.97
C LYS A 77 -5.54 5.55 -13.86
N ALA A 78 -5.99 4.95 -12.75
CA ALA A 78 -5.92 3.50 -12.56
C ALA A 78 -6.88 2.76 -13.51
N GLU A 79 -8.07 3.31 -13.75
CA GLU A 79 -9.04 2.80 -14.73
C GLU A 79 -8.49 2.87 -16.15
N GLU A 80 -7.91 4.01 -16.54
CA GLU A 80 -7.23 4.19 -17.83
C GLU A 80 -6.11 3.14 -18.03
N GLN A 81 -5.20 3.02 -17.06
CA GLN A 81 -4.13 2.01 -17.11
C GLN A 81 -4.65 0.58 -17.14
N SER A 82 -5.78 0.30 -16.48
CA SER A 82 -6.43 -1.00 -16.51
C SER A 82 -7.02 -1.30 -17.89
N ALA A 83 -7.62 -0.32 -18.55
CA ALA A 83 -8.16 -0.45 -19.90
C ALA A 83 -7.03 -0.71 -20.92
N ASP A 84 -5.93 0.06 -20.84
CA ASP A 84 -4.76 -0.15 -21.68
C ASP A 84 -4.15 -1.55 -21.48
N SER A 85 -4.02 -1.98 -20.23
CA SER A 85 -3.50 -3.31 -19.91
C SER A 85 -4.41 -4.43 -20.42
N ALA A 86 -5.73 -4.23 -20.41
CA ALA A 86 -6.68 -5.19 -20.96
C ALA A 86 -6.52 -5.28 -22.49
N SER A 87 -6.46 -4.13 -23.17
CA SER A 87 -6.24 -4.06 -24.62
C SER A 87 -4.94 -4.75 -25.04
N LEU A 88 -3.82 -4.48 -24.35
CA LEU A 88 -2.54 -5.11 -24.63
C LEU A 88 -2.55 -6.62 -24.38
N LYS A 89 -3.34 -7.08 -23.38
CA LYS A 89 -3.49 -8.51 -23.09
C LYS A 89 -4.27 -9.21 -24.21
N ASP A 90 -5.34 -8.59 -24.70
CA ASP A 90 -6.14 -9.12 -25.80
C ASP A 90 -5.33 -9.17 -27.10
N GLU A 91 -4.58 -8.12 -27.40
CA GLU A 91 -3.66 -8.10 -28.54
C GLU A 91 -2.58 -9.18 -28.39
N ASN A 92 -1.98 -9.34 -27.20
CA ASN A 92 -0.99 -10.40 -26.98
C ASN A 92 -1.58 -11.80 -27.15
N ALA A 93 -2.83 -12.02 -26.71
CA ALA A 93 -3.52 -13.29 -26.89
C ALA A 93 -3.79 -13.58 -28.37
N GLN A 94 -4.24 -12.58 -29.13
CA GLN A 94 -4.41 -12.69 -30.58
C GLN A 94 -3.08 -12.98 -31.29
N LEU A 95 -2.01 -12.25 -30.95
CA LEU A 95 -0.67 -12.49 -31.49
C LEU A 95 -0.17 -13.90 -31.19
N ARG A 96 -0.37 -14.39 -29.96
CA ARG A 96 -0.01 -15.76 -29.58
C ARG A 96 -0.79 -16.80 -30.36
N GLN A 97 -2.08 -16.59 -30.57
CA GLN A 97 -2.92 -17.47 -31.37
C GLN A 97 -2.46 -17.50 -32.84
N LEU A 98 -2.14 -16.34 -33.41
CA LEU A 98 -1.59 -16.23 -34.78
C LEU A 98 -0.23 -16.92 -34.92
N LEU A 99 0.57 -16.93 -33.86
CA LEU A 99 1.86 -17.63 -33.79
C LEU A 99 1.73 -19.10 -33.33
N GLU A 100 0.50 -19.63 -33.23
CA GLU A 100 0.21 -21.00 -32.75
C GLU A 100 0.85 -21.34 -31.40
N MET A 101 1.09 -20.32 -30.56
CA MET A 101 1.66 -20.51 -29.24
C MET A 101 0.57 -21.01 -28.28
N LYS A 102 0.81 -22.16 -27.64
CA LYS A 102 -0.04 -22.63 -26.54
C LYS A 102 -0.09 -21.57 -25.44
N ASN A 103 -1.29 -21.12 -25.06
CA ASN A 103 -1.45 -20.21 -23.93
C ASN A 103 -1.07 -20.93 -22.63
N LEU A 104 0.14 -20.69 -22.14
CA LEU A 104 0.66 -21.27 -20.89
C LEU A 104 0.10 -20.59 -19.63
N TYR A 105 -0.67 -19.51 -19.78
CA TYR A 105 -1.09 -18.63 -18.68
C TYR A 105 -2.61 -18.63 -18.43
N GLU A 106 -3.34 -19.58 -19.01
CA GLU A 106 -4.78 -19.41 -19.27
C GLU A 106 -5.72 -19.56 -18.07
N SER A 107 -5.25 -19.92 -16.87
CA SER A 107 -6.11 -19.85 -15.69
C SER A 107 -5.32 -19.77 -14.39
N LYS A 108 -4.94 -18.54 -14.01
CA LYS A 108 -4.46 -18.26 -12.66
C LYS A 108 -5.60 -18.55 -11.68
N LYS A 109 -5.54 -19.68 -10.99
CA LYS A 109 -6.47 -20.01 -9.92
C LYS A 109 -6.07 -19.28 -8.64
N THR A 110 -7.02 -18.57 -8.05
CA THR A 110 -6.82 -17.85 -6.80
C THR A 110 -7.82 -18.32 -5.75
N VAL A 111 -7.34 -18.59 -4.55
CA VAL A 111 -8.18 -18.96 -3.41
C VAL A 111 -7.77 -18.12 -2.21
N SER A 112 -8.69 -17.30 -1.70
CA SER A 112 -8.47 -16.52 -0.48
C SER A 112 -8.95 -17.31 0.73
N SER A 113 -8.17 -17.27 1.80
CA SER A 113 -8.37 -18.07 3.01
C SER A 113 -7.84 -17.35 4.24
N ASP A 114 -8.46 -17.59 5.39
CA ASP A 114 -8.01 -17.07 6.67
C ASP A 114 -6.84 -17.88 7.21
N VAL A 115 -5.94 -17.20 7.90
CA VAL A 115 -4.89 -17.81 8.69
C VAL A 115 -5.48 -18.28 10.01
N ILE A 116 -5.46 -19.60 10.23
CA ILE A 116 -5.99 -20.22 11.45
C ILE A 116 -4.91 -20.49 12.50
N THR A 117 -3.66 -20.68 12.05
CA THR A 117 -2.52 -20.93 12.95
C THR A 117 -1.29 -20.24 12.41
N ARG A 118 -0.50 -19.64 13.32
CA ARG A 118 0.86 -19.17 13.06
C ARG A 118 1.81 -19.85 14.02
N MET A 119 2.90 -20.42 13.50
CA MET A 119 3.96 -21.00 14.32
C MET A 119 5.13 -20.02 14.41
N PRO A 120 5.36 -19.35 15.56
CA PRO A 120 6.44 -18.38 15.71
C PRO A 120 7.68 -19.06 16.32
N VAL A 121 8.27 -20.05 15.65
CA VAL A 121 9.58 -20.58 16.06
C VAL A 121 10.69 -19.89 15.29
N SER A 122 11.80 -19.58 15.97
CA SER A 122 12.82 -18.65 15.46
C SER A 122 13.46 -19.09 14.13
N TRP A 123 13.49 -20.39 13.85
CA TRP A 123 14.11 -20.99 12.67
C TRP A 123 13.09 -21.47 11.62
N LEU A 124 11.80 -21.53 11.95
CA LEU A 124 10.71 -21.96 11.06
C LEU A 124 9.49 -21.05 11.20
N SER A 125 9.19 -20.33 10.14
CA SER A 125 8.03 -19.46 10.00
C SER A 125 7.03 -20.12 9.04
N GLU A 126 5.94 -20.61 9.59
CA GLU A 126 4.85 -21.24 8.83
C GLU A 126 3.49 -20.67 9.26
N LEU A 127 2.57 -20.63 8.29
CA LEU A 127 1.16 -20.34 8.51
C LEU A 127 0.32 -21.55 8.11
N THR A 128 -0.77 -21.79 8.82
CA THR A 128 -1.83 -22.71 8.37
C THR A 128 -3.05 -21.90 7.96
N VAL A 129 -3.59 -22.20 6.79
CA VAL A 129 -4.80 -21.56 6.26
C VAL A 129 -5.97 -22.52 6.22
N ASN A 130 -7.20 -22.01 6.31
CA ASN A 130 -8.46 -22.77 6.27
C ASN A 130 -8.91 -23.16 4.84
N ALA A 131 -7.98 -23.46 3.95
CA ALA A 131 -8.26 -23.96 2.61
C ALA A 131 -7.33 -25.12 2.26
N GLY A 132 -7.89 -26.17 1.67
CA GLY A 132 -7.18 -27.42 1.36
C GLY A 132 -7.43 -27.92 -0.06
N SER A 133 -7.17 -29.20 -0.30
CA SER A 133 -7.35 -29.83 -1.61
C SER A 133 -8.80 -29.79 -2.10
N GLN A 134 -9.80 -29.73 -1.21
CA GLN A 134 -11.20 -29.56 -1.60
C GLN A 134 -11.50 -28.18 -2.19
N ASN A 135 -10.73 -27.16 -1.81
CA ASN A 135 -10.75 -25.84 -2.46
C ASN A 135 -9.84 -25.83 -3.72
N GLY A 136 -9.20 -26.96 -3.99
CA GLY A 136 -8.22 -27.19 -5.05
C GLY A 136 -6.94 -26.38 -4.89
N ILE A 137 -6.45 -26.30 -3.64
CA ILE A 137 -5.08 -25.87 -3.33
C ILE A 137 -4.10 -26.97 -3.76
N GLN A 138 -2.93 -26.56 -4.24
CA GLN A 138 -1.85 -27.45 -4.67
C GLN A 138 -0.51 -26.98 -4.08
N ASN A 139 0.46 -27.90 -3.92
CA ASN A 139 1.81 -27.57 -3.43
C ASN A 139 2.59 -26.63 -4.36
N THR A 140 2.16 -26.48 -5.62
CA THR A 140 2.77 -25.56 -6.59
C THR A 140 2.25 -24.12 -6.47
N MET A 141 1.34 -23.85 -5.52
CA MET A 141 0.77 -22.52 -5.31
C MET A 141 1.68 -21.61 -4.49
N LEU A 142 1.68 -20.33 -4.85
CA LEU A 142 2.32 -19.26 -4.10
C LEU A 142 1.32 -18.58 -3.16
N ALA A 143 1.81 -18.11 -2.01
CA ALA A 143 1.01 -17.37 -1.03
C ALA A 143 1.29 -15.87 -1.13
N VAL A 144 0.23 -15.08 -1.26
CA VAL A 144 0.25 -13.63 -1.40
C VAL A 144 -0.57 -13.00 -0.29
N ALA A 145 -0.03 -11.98 0.37
CA ALA A 145 -0.75 -11.17 1.34
C ALA A 145 -0.19 -9.74 1.35
N ASN A 146 -0.98 -8.79 1.85
CA ASN A 146 -0.55 -7.40 2.08
C ASN A 146 0.20 -6.75 0.89
N GLY A 147 -0.20 -7.09 -0.35
CA GLY A 147 0.37 -6.51 -1.57
C GLY A 147 1.59 -7.22 -2.16
N GLY A 148 2.02 -8.38 -1.63
CA GLY A 148 3.18 -9.09 -2.19
C GLY A 148 3.29 -10.57 -1.80
N LEU A 149 4.31 -11.21 -2.36
CA LEU A 149 4.65 -12.59 -2.10
C LEU A 149 5.10 -12.76 -0.64
N ILE A 150 4.48 -13.70 0.07
CA ILE A 150 4.82 -14.01 1.46
C ILE A 150 5.38 -15.43 1.63
N GLY A 151 5.15 -16.33 0.67
CA GLY A 151 5.52 -17.73 0.80
C GLY A 151 5.01 -18.63 -0.32
N SER A 152 5.05 -19.92 -0.04
CA SER A 152 4.71 -21.04 -0.93
C SER A 152 3.92 -22.08 -0.15
N VAL A 153 2.99 -22.76 -0.81
CA VAL A 153 2.27 -23.90 -0.21
C VAL A 153 3.22 -25.08 -0.08
N LYS A 154 3.32 -25.65 1.11
CA LYS A 154 4.23 -26.76 1.41
C LYS A 154 3.48 -28.08 1.54
N ASP A 155 2.40 -28.09 2.32
CA ASP A 155 1.61 -29.28 2.59
C ASP A 155 0.12 -28.95 2.47
N VAL A 156 -0.62 -29.82 1.76
CA VAL A 156 -2.06 -29.66 1.55
C VAL A 156 -2.81 -30.83 2.17
N ALA A 157 -3.66 -30.53 3.16
CA ALA A 157 -4.67 -31.45 3.68
C ALA A 157 -6.02 -31.18 3.02
N SER A 158 -7.06 -31.94 3.38
CA SER A 158 -8.38 -31.81 2.73
C SER A 158 -9.03 -30.44 2.92
N HIS A 159 -8.93 -29.85 4.12
CA HIS A 159 -9.58 -28.59 4.51
C HIS A 159 -8.61 -27.50 4.98
N SER A 160 -7.31 -27.78 4.98
CA SER A 160 -6.29 -26.82 5.40
C SER A 160 -4.99 -27.03 4.64
N SER A 161 -4.15 -26.01 4.61
CA SER A 161 -2.83 -26.07 3.97
C SER A 161 -1.81 -25.33 4.81
N ARG A 162 -0.57 -25.82 4.82
CA ARG A 162 0.57 -25.12 5.40
C ARG A 162 1.29 -24.31 4.33
N VAL A 163 1.62 -23.08 4.70
CA VAL A 163 2.37 -22.13 3.89
C VAL A 163 3.73 -21.93 4.55
N ASN A 164 4.79 -22.21 3.79
CA ASN A 164 6.15 -21.89 4.17
C ASN A 164 6.42 -20.40 3.88
N LEU A 165 6.76 -19.62 4.91
CA LEU A 165 7.00 -18.19 4.73
C LEU A 165 8.39 -17.92 4.17
N LEU A 166 8.50 -16.85 3.38
CA LEU A 166 9.77 -16.36 2.86
C LEU A 166 10.68 -15.79 3.94
N THR A 167 10.18 -15.52 5.15
CA THR A 167 10.96 -15.00 6.29
C THR A 167 11.87 -16.06 6.95
N ASN A 168 11.85 -17.29 6.45
CA ASN A 168 12.76 -18.34 6.88
C ASN A 168 14.21 -18.04 6.46
N ASN A 169 15.17 -18.35 7.33
CA ASN A 169 16.59 -18.07 7.09
C ASN A 169 17.10 -18.74 5.81
N LYS A 170 16.63 -19.96 5.54
CA LYS A 170 16.85 -20.68 4.29
C LYS A 170 15.51 -20.94 3.63
N ASN A 171 15.43 -20.67 2.34
CA ASN A 171 14.28 -21.04 1.54
C ASN A 171 14.66 -22.21 0.63
N VAL A 172 13.90 -23.30 0.71
CA VAL A 172 14.11 -24.53 -0.06
C VAL A 172 13.21 -24.63 -1.28
N ASP A 173 12.26 -23.70 -1.42
CA ASP A 173 11.25 -23.74 -2.46
C ASP A 173 11.79 -23.22 -3.81
N ASN A 174 13.02 -22.69 -3.84
CA ASN A 174 13.70 -22.23 -5.06
C ASN A 174 12.80 -21.34 -5.95
N ILE A 175 12.07 -20.42 -5.32
CA ILE A 175 11.14 -19.55 -6.04
C ILE A 175 11.92 -18.61 -6.96
N SER A 176 11.62 -18.70 -8.24
CA SER A 176 12.28 -17.95 -9.30
C SER A 176 11.74 -16.53 -9.39
N VAL A 177 12.66 -15.57 -9.53
CA VAL A 177 12.35 -14.14 -9.58
C VAL A 177 13.09 -13.49 -10.74
N ARG A 178 12.55 -12.35 -11.17
CA ARG A 178 13.19 -11.47 -12.14
C ARG A 178 13.29 -10.06 -11.59
N ILE A 179 14.43 -9.43 -11.81
CA ILE A 179 14.75 -8.05 -11.49
C ILE A 179 14.69 -7.29 -12.79
N GLN A 180 13.82 -6.28 -12.83
CA GLN A 180 13.68 -5.43 -14.01
C GLN A 180 14.59 -4.22 -13.86
N THR A 181 15.64 -4.18 -14.68
CA THR A 181 16.56 -3.04 -14.77
C THR A 181 16.10 -2.10 -15.87
N GLU A 182 16.80 -0.98 -16.05
CA GLU A 182 16.53 -0.03 -17.15
C GLU A 182 16.82 -0.64 -18.53
N THR A 183 17.75 -1.59 -18.62
CA THR A 183 18.31 -2.09 -19.89
C THR A 183 18.09 -3.58 -20.11
N SER A 184 17.84 -4.36 -19.06
CA SER A 184 17.76 -5.82 -19.13
C SER A 184 16.81 -6.40 -18.08
N THR A 185 16.59 -7.72 -18.17
CA THR A 185 15.89 -8.49 -17.14
C THR A 185 16.82 -9.57 -16.63
N ILE A 186 17.08 -9.54 -15.33
CA ILE A 186 17.98 -10.48 -14.66
C ILE A 186 17.14 -11.46 -13.86
N TYR A 187 17.39 -12.75 -14.02
CA TYR A 187 16.70 -13.83 -13.30
C TYR A 187 17.55 -14.29 -12.12
N GLY A 188 16.89 -14.73 -11.06
CA GLY A 188 17.52 -15.32 -9.89
C GLY A 188 16.54 -16.15 -9.07
N VAL A 189 16.99 -16.58 -7.88
CA VAL A 189 16.22 -17.43 -6.96
C VAL A 189 16.24 -16.82 -5.56
N ILE A 190 15.08 -16.83 -4.89
CA ILE A 190 15.02 -16.49 -3.46
C ILE A 190 15.63 -17.64 -2.65
N VAL A 191 16.75 -17.38 -1.96
CA VAL A 191 17.50 -18.38 -1.21
C VAL A 191 17.31 -18.28 0.31
N GLY A 192 16.74 -17.17 0.80
CA GLY A 192 16.49 -16.98 2.23
C GLY A 192 16.08 -15.56 2.60
N TYR A 193 16.18 -15.27 3.89
CA TYR A 193 15.82 -13.98 4.48
C TYR A 193 16.85 -13.53 5.51
N SER A 194 17.30 -12.29 5.40
CA SER A 194 18.13 -11.63 6.39
C SER A 194 17.23 -10.89 7.37
N LYS A 195 17.16 -11.36 8.62
CA LYS A 195 16.43 -10.68 9.70
C LYS A 195 17.05 -9.33 10.05
N GLU A 196 18.37 -9.25 10.04
CA GLU A 196 19.12 -8.03 10.31
C GLU A 196 18.76 -6.91 9.32
N LYS A 197 18.73 -7.22 8.02
CA LYS A 197 18.37 -6.26 6.97
C LYS A 197 16.87 -6.17 6.70
N SER A 198 16.08 -7.03 7.33
CA SER A 198 14.65 -7.25 7.02
C SER A 198 14.40 -7.39 5.50
N ALA A 199 15.19 -8.23 4.84
CA ALA A 199 15.23 -8.34 3.39
C ALA A 199 15.32 -9.79 2.90
N PHE A 200 14.63 -10.09 1.81
CA PHE A 200 14.83 -11.34 1.07
C PHE A 200 16.23 -11.35 0.44
N ILE A 201 16.82 -12.54 0.35
CA ILE A 201 18.12 -12.77 -0.27
C ILE A 201 17.87 -13.48 -1.59
N ILE A 202 18.28 -12.85 -2.69
CA ILE A 202 18.24 -13.43 -4.02
C ILE A 202 19.67 -13.73 -4.46
N SER A 203 19.86 -14.92 -5.03
CA SER A 203 21.14 -15.34 -5.59
C SER A 203 20.92 -16.15 -6.88
N GLN A 204 21.95 -16.85 -7.35
CA GLN A 204 21.94 -17.63 -8.58
C GLN A 204 21.50 -16.79 -9.79
N LEU A 205 22.10 -15.59 -9.90
CA LEU A 205 21.78 -14.66 -10.97
C LEU A 205 22.26 -15.19 -12.32
N ASN A 206 21.45 -15.06 -13.36
CA ASN A 206 21.82 -15.48 -14.71
C ASN A 206 22.64 -14.43 -15.49
N SER A 207 22.90 -13.27 -14.89
CA SER A 207 23.64 -12.16 -15.50
C SER A 207 24.49 -11.45 -14.44
N SER A 208 25.62 -10.89 -14.89
CA SER A 208 26.53 -10.06 -14.08
C SER A 208 26.21 -8.56 -14.19
N ASP A 209 25.18 -8.19 -14.97
CA ASP A 209 24.69 -6.83 -15.18
C ASP A 209 24.55 -6.03 -13.88
N THR A 210 24.65 -4.71 -14.00
CA THR A 210 24.53 -3.81 -12.86
C THR A 210 23.08 -3.76 -12.38
N ILE A 211 22.87 -4.11 -11.11
CA ILE A 211 21.59 -4.01 -10.40
C ILE A 211 21.62 -2.77 -9.52
N LYS A 212 20.62 -1.90 -9.67
CA LYS A 212 20.53 -0.63 -8.92
C LYS A 212 19.52 -0.75 -7.76
N LYS A 213 19.79 0.00 -6.69
CA LYS A 213 18.83 0.17 -5.59
C LYS A 213 17.52 0.75 -6.13
N GLY A 214 16.38 0.21 -5.68
CA GLY A 214 15.05 0.64 -6.08
C GLY A 214 14.46 -0.12 -7.27
N GLU A 215 15.24 -0.96 -7.95
CA GLU A 215 14.72 -1.82 -9.01
C GLU A 215 13.67 -2.80 -8.47
N LYS A 216 12.66 -3.07 -9.30
CA LYS A 216 11.52 -3.90 -8.90
C LYS A 216 11.84 -5.37 -9.10
N VAL A 217 11.40 -6.18 -8.15
CA VAL A 217 11.54 -7.63 -8.18
C VAL A 217 10.16 -8.28 -8.14
N VAL A 218 9.93 -9.17 -9.09
CA VAL A 218 8.69 -9.95 -9.20
C VAL A 218 9.02 -11.42 -9.46
N THR A 219 8.06 -12.32 -9.23
CA THR A 219 8.21 -13.72 -9.62
C THR A 219 8.39 -13.84 -11.14
N SER A 220 9.31 -14.69 -11.59
CA SER A 220 9.59 -14.86 -13.02
C SER A 220 8.66 -15.87 -13.69
N GLY A 221 8.05 -16.76 -12.91
CA GLY A 221 7.19 -17.84 -13.41
C GLY A 221 7.99 -19.02 -13.99
N LEU A 222 9.27 -19.16 -13.64
CA LEU A 222 10.11 -20.30 -14.02
C LEU A 222 10.13 -21.37 -12.93
N GLY A 223 10.43 -22.62 -13.30
CA GLY A 223 10.50 -23.73 -12.34
C GLY A 223 9.13 -24.18 -11.84
N THR A 224 9.10 -24.75 -10.62
CA THR A 224 7.90 -25.36 -10.02
C THR A 224 6.78 -24.34 -9.79
N TYR A 225 7.14 -23.15 -9.33
CA TYR A 225 6.20 -22.07 -9.03
C TYR A 225 6.02 -21.17 -10.26
N ASN A 226 5.27 -21.65 -11.24
CA ASN A 226 5.15 -21.07 -12.57
C ASN A 226 4.14 -19.89 -12.66
N ILE A 227 4.09 -19.05 -11.64
CA ILE A 227 3.22 -17.86 -11.60
C ILE A 227 4.07 -16.59 -11.70
N PRO A 228 4.12 -15.93 -12.88
CA PRO A 228 4.88 -14.70 -13.03
C PRO A 228 4.16 -13.48 -12.44
N ASN A 229 4.92 -12.39 -12.28
CA ASN A 229 4.42 -11.04 -11.99
C ASN A 229 3.76 -10.85 -10.61
N ILE A 230 4.07 -11.70 -9.62
CA ILE A 230 3.72 -11.42 -8.23
C ILE A 230 4.78 -10.47 -7.65
N PRO A 231 4.41 -9.33 -7.05
CA PRO A 231 5.35 -8.42 -6.40
C PRO A 231 6.11 -9.11 -5.28
N VAL A 232 7.45 -9.10 -5.35
CA VAL A 232 8.31 -9.61 -4.28
C VAL A 232 8.83 -8.44 -3.46
N GLY A 233 9.33 -7.40 -4.11
CA GLY A 233 9.94 -6.28 -3.42
C GLY A 233 10.68 -5.31 -4.32
N THR A 234 11.53 -4.51 -3.68
CA THR A 234 12.48 -3.59 -4.33
C THR A 234 13.89 -3.83 -3.84
N VAL A 235 14.87 -3.74 -4.74
CA VAL A 235 16.29 -3.90 -4.41
C VAL A 235 16.71 -2.89 -3.35
N LEU A 236 17.24 -3.40 -2.23
CA LEU A 236 17.77 -2.61 -1.12
C LEU A 236 19.28 -2.38 -1.30
N SER A 237 20.02 -3.46 -1.58
CA SER A 237 21.48 -3.45 -1.76
C SER A 237 21.95 -4.70 -2.49
N VAL A 238 23.10 -4.63 -3.15
CA VAL A 238 23.78 -5.78 -3.74
C VAL A 238 25.07 -6.01 -2.97
N THR A 239 25.42 -7.26 -2.70
CA THR A 239 26.67 -7.65 -2.05
C THR A 239 27.32 -8.75 -2.85
N GLU A 240 28.61 -8.58 -3.13
CA GLU A 240 29.42 -9.63 -3.73
C GLU A 240 30.08 -10.40 -2.59
N LYS A 241 29.91 -11.73 -2.57
CA LYS A 241 30.65 -12.56 -1.61
C LYS A 241 32.12 -12.60 -1.97
N SER A 242 32.94 -12.96 -0.99
CA SER A 242 34.41 -13.00 -1.05
C SER A 242 34.95 -13.92 -2.15
N ASP A 243 34.12 -14.84 -2.66
CA ASP A 243 34.46 -15.70 -3.79
C ASP A 243 34.37 -14.99 -5.14
N HIS A 244 33.86 -13.74 -5.18
CA HIS A 244 33.54 -12.93 -6.37
C HIS A 244 32.66 -13.63 -7.42
N LEU A 245 32.21 -14.85 -7.14
CA LEU A 245 31.42 -15.73 -8.00
C LEU A 245 29.94 -15.62 -7.64
N THR A 246 29.64 -15.32 -6.37
CA THR A 246 28.27 -15.28 -5.88
C THR A 246 27.86 -13.84 -5.54
N LYS A 247 27.04 -13.24 -6.40
CA LYS A 247 26.31 -12.00 -6.10
C LYS A 247 25.03 -12.33 -5.31
N GLU A 248 24.79 -11.59 -4.24
CA GLU A 248 23.55 -11.61 -3.48
C GLU A 248 22.86 -10.25 -3.56
N VAL A 249 21.57 -10.28 -3.88
CA VAL A 249 20.71 -9.09 -3.94
C VAL A 249 19.78 -9.14 -2.74
N PHE A 250 19.87 -8.14 -1.89
CA PHE A 250 18.95 -7.95 -0.77
C PHE A 250 17.75 -7.15 -1.25
N VAL A 251 16.55 -7.68 -1.04
CA VAL A 251 15.30 -7.10 -1.51
C VAL A 251 14.39 -6.81 -0.34
N LYS A 252 13.99 -5.54 -0.21
CA LYS A 252 12.97 -5.14 0.76
C LYS A 252 11.61 -5.70 0.31
N PRO A 253 10.92 -6.48 1.14
CA PRO A 253 9.61 -7.02 0.81
C PRO A 253 8.59 -5.93 0.43
N SER A 254 7.77 -6.18 -0.58
CA SER A 254 6.61 -5.33 -0.89
C SER A 254 5.47 -5.54 0.11
N ALA A 255 5.33 -6.77 0.62
CA ALA A 255 4.32 -7.12 1.61
C ALA A 255 4.75 -6.74 3.02
N ASP A 256 3.78 -6.31 3.84
CA ASP A 256 3.94 -6.32 5.29
C ASP A 256 3.83 -7.76 5.82
N LEU A 257 4.89 -8.24 6.48
CA LEU A 257 5.02 -9.62 6.97
C LEU A 257 4.66 -9.77 8.45
N SER A 258 4.26 -8.69 9.12
CA SER A 258 4.02 -8.65 10.57
C SER A 258 2.65 -9.23 10.96
N ASP A 259 1.57 -8.68 10.42
CA ASP A 259 0.18 -9.13 10.64
C ASP A 259 -0.43 -9.69 9.34
N ILE A 260 -0.41 -11.02 9.23
CA ILE A 260 -0.97 -11.75 8.08
C ILE A 260 -2.19 -12.50 8.58
N ARG A 261 -3.39 -11.99 8.29
CA ARG A 261 -4.67 -12.60 8.68
C ARG A 261 -5.37 -13.32 7.55
N VAL A 262 -5.25 -12.76 6.35
CA VAL A 262 -5.86 -13.30 5.12
C VAL A 262 -4.74 -13.50 4.12
N VAL A 263 -4.75 -14.68 3.49
CA VAL A 263 -3.80 -15.07 2.46
C VAL A 263 -4.57 -15.43 1.20
N THR A 264 -4.04 -15.01 0.05
CA THR A 264 -4.50 -15.48 -1.25
C THR A 264 -3.47 -16.45 -1.81
N LEU A 265 -3.89 -17.70 -2.00
CA LEU A 265 -3.12 -18.74 -2.66
C LEU A 265 -3.33 -18.66 -4.16
N VAL A 266 -2.25 -18.75 -4.91
CA VAL A 266 -2.21 -18.47 -6.34
C VAL A 266 -1.43 -19.56 -7.07
N GLY A 267 -2.07 -20.23 -8.02
CA GLY A 267 -1.44 -21.24 -8.85
C GLY A 267 -2.09 -21.38 -10.22
N ASN A 268 -1.63 -22.38 -10.97
CA ASN A 268 -2.23 -22.83 -12.22
C ASN A 268 -2.94 -24.17 -12.02
#